data_AF-A0A6M3LS13-F1
#
_entry.id   AF-A0A6M3LS13-F1
#
_cell.length_a   1.000
_cell.length_b   1.000
_cell.length_c   1.000
_cell.angle_alpha   90.00
_cell.angle_beta   90.00
_cell.angle_gamma   90.00
#
_symmetry.space_group_name_H-M   'P 1'
#
loop_
_entity.id
_entity.type
_entity.pdbx_description
1 polymer ?
#
loop_
_entity_poly.entity_id
_entity_poly.type
_entity_poly.pdbx_seq_one_letter_code
_entity_poly.pdbx_strand_id
1 'polypeptide(L)'
;MKKLEDCSKFDVCTAPICPLDSASLETAVWYPNEDICKIRMNLPWRRIQRRIAKRAKDHTRYFTLKDFQVKRVQNPKGHNPDRVVHEPSKTSVYTPVKKTKGK
;
A
#
# COMPACT_ATOMS: atom_id res chain seq x y z
N MET A 1 12.78 -16.21 -12.35
CA MET A 1 12.01 -15.33 -11.44
C MET A 1 10.55 -15.41 -11.87
N LYS A 2 9.59 -15.63 -10.96
CA LYS A 2 8.17 -15.68 -11.34
C LYS A 2 7.69 -14.27 -11.68
N LYS A 3 7.10 -14.09 -12.85
CA LYS A 3 6.48 -12.81 -13.23
C LYS A 3 5.06 -12.75 -12.67
N LEU A 4 4.50 -11.55 -12.58
CA LEU A 4 3.14 -11.33 -12.08
C LEU A 4 2.09 -12.09 -12.92
N GLU A 5 2.30 -12.11 -14.24
CA GLU A 5 1.51 -12.86 -15.24
C GLU A 5 1.52 -14.38 -15.05
N ASP A 6 2.58 -14.95 -14.46
CA ASP A 6 2.67 -16.38 -14.15
C ASP A 6 1.89 -16.77 -12.86
N CYS A 7 1.27 -15.79 -12.20
CA CYS A 7 0.51 -16.04 -10.98
C CYS A 7 -0.82 -16.69 -11.32
N SER A 8 -1.03 -17.92 -10.86
CA SER A 8 -2.33 -18.63 -10.93
C SER A 8 -3.54 -17.88 -10.32
N LYS A 9 -3.30 -16.76 -9.63
CA LYS A 9 -4.32 -15.92 -9.01
C LYS A 9 -4.35 -14.50 -9.60
N PHE A 10 -3.62 -14.24 -10.69
CA PHE A 10 -3.48 -12.91 -11.29
C PHE A 10 -4.85 -12.25 -11.52
N ASP A 11 -5.76 -12.92 -12.24
CA ASP A 11 -7.06 -12.37 -12.62
C ASP A 11 -8.08 -12.27 -11.46
N VAL A 12 -7.83 -12.96 -10.35
CA VAL A 12 -8.80 -13.08 -9.24
C VAL A 12 -8.29 -12.48 -7.92
N CYS A 13 -7.05 -11.99 -7.88
CA CYS A 13 -6.44 -11.45 -6.68
C CYS A 13 -6.63 -9.93 -6.62
N THR A 14 -7.45 -9.48 -5.68
CA THR A 14 -7.72 -8.06 -5.40
C THR A 14 -6.84 -7.49 -4.29
N ALA A 15 -5.84 -8.25 -3.82
CA ALA A 15 -5.02 -7.84 -2.70
C ALA A 15 -4.11 -6.66 -3.07
N PRO A 16 -4.15 -5.53 -2.34
CA PRO A 16 -3.33 -4.36 -2.61
C PRO A 16 -1.83 -4.59 -2.49
N ILE A 17 -1.43 -5.49 -1.58
CA ILE A 17 -0.03 -5.88 -1.34
C ILE A 17 0.23 -7.25 -1.95
N CYS A 18 0.99 -7.29 -3.05
CA CYS A 18 1.31 -8.49 -3.80
C CYS A 18 2.81 -8.83 -3.72
N PRO A 19 3.20 -10.07 -3.35
CA PRO A 19 4.61 -10.48 -3.30
C PRO A 19 5.29 -10.62 -4.67
N LEU A 20 4.52 -10.65 -5.76
CA LEU A 20 5.02 -10.77 -7.13
C LEU A 20 5.07 -9.41 -7.86
N ASP A 21 4.61 -8.35 -7.21
CA ASP A 21 4.65 -6.99 -7.75
C ASP A 21 5.50 -6.09 -6.85
N SER A 22 6.71 -5.76 -7.33
CA SER A 22 7.67 -4.93 -6.61
C SER A 22 7.13 -3.53 -6.30
N ALA A 23 6.35 -2.95 -7.22
CA ALA A 23 5.81 -1.60 -7.04
C ALA A 23 4.82 -1.57 -5.87
N SER A 24 3.92 -2.56 -5.82
CA SER A 24 3.00 -2.77 -4.71
C SER A 24 3.73 -2.91 -3.36
N LEU A 25 4.85 -3.63 -3.31
CA LEU A 25 5.62 -3.78 -2.06
C LEU A 25 6.21 -2.46 -1.53
N GLU A 26 6.48 -1.49 -2.40
CA GLU A 26 7.09 -0.20 -2.03
C GLU A 26 6.05 0.86 -1.66
N THR A 27 4.96 0.96 -2.42
CA THR A 27 4.03 2.09 -2.33
C THR A 27 2.62 1.70 -1.89
N ALA A 28 2.25 0.41 -1.92
CA ALA A 28 0.89 0.03 -1.61
C ALA A 28 0.55 0.24 -0.13
N VAL A 29 -0.66 0.73 0.06
CA VAL A 29 -1.34 0.80 1.34
C VAL A 29 -2.36 -0.35 1.41
N TRP A 30 -2.60 -0.85 2.61
CA TRP A 30 -3.58 -1.91 2.85
C TRP A 30 -4.39 -1.60 4.10
N TYR A 31 -5.70 -1.74 3.99
CA TYR A 31 -6.66 -1.58 5.07
C TYR A 31 -7.10 -2.95 5.63
N PRO A 32 -7.41 -3.05 6.92
CA PRO A 32 -7.77 -4.32 7.57
C PRO A 32 -8.94 -5.11 6.95
N ASN A 33 -9.86 -4.42 6.27
CA ASN A 33 -11.02 -4.98 5.59
C ASN A 33 -10.74 -5.44 4.15
N GLU A 34 -9.56 -5.14 3.60
CA GLU A 34 -9.18 -5.53 2.24
C GLU A 34 -8.61 -6.94 2.18
N ASP A 35 -8.67 -7.54 0.99
CA ASP A 35 -8.16 -8.88 0.74
C ASP A 35 -6.63 -8.96 0.95
N ILE A 36 -6.20 -10.14 1.42
CA ILE A 36 -4.78 -10.48 1.59
C ILE A 36 -4.39 -11.50 0.53
N CYS A 37 -3.24 -11.30 -0.11
CA CYS A 37 -2.77 -12.18 -1.18
C CYS A 37 -2.72 -13.66 -0.74
N LYS A 38 -3.40 -14.53 -1.52
CA LYS A 38 -3.63 -15.95 -1.20
C LYS A 38 -2.59 -16.90 -1.80
N ILE A 39 -1.55 -16.38 -2.47
CA ILE A 39 -0.50 -17.20 -3.10
C ILE A 39 0.19 -18.13 -2.09
N ARG A 40 0.53 -19.37 -2.46
CA ARG A 40 1.18 -20.31 -1.53
C ARG A 40 2.70 -20.11 -1.46
N MET A 41 3.12 -18.96 -0.92
CA MET A 41 4.54 -18.65 -0.64
C MET A 41 4.77 -18.44 0.86
N ASN A 42 5.97 -18.74 1.38
CA ASN A 42 6.28 -18.49 2.79
C ASN A 42 6.69 -17.02 2.99
N LEU A 43 5.72 -16.19 3.38
CA LEU A 43 5.89 -14.75 3.58
C LEU A 43 5.66 -14.41 5.06
N PRO A 44 6.72 -14.14 5.85
CA PRO A 44 6.58 -13.83 7.27
C PRO A 44 5.67 -12.62 7.53
N TRP A 45 5.82 -11.56 6.73
CA TRP A 45 5.00 -10.36 6.82
C TRP A 45 3.51 -10.62 6.59
N ARG A 46 3.15 -11.60 5.76
CA ARG A 46 1.73 -11.97 5.55
C ARG A 46 1.08 -12.57 6.79
N ARG A 47 1.85 -13.26 7.64
CA ARG A 47 1.34 -13.74 8.94
C ARG A 47 1.03 -12.57 9.87
N ILE A 48 1.84 -11.51 9.80
CA ILE A 48 1.62 -10.27 10.53
C ILE A 48 0.41 -9.51 9.98
N GLN A 49 0.29 -9.37 8.66
CA GLN A 49 -0.87 -8.76 8.00
C GLN A 49 -2.19 -9.44 8.40
N ARG A 50 -2.28 -10.78 8.38
CA ARG A 50 -3.47 -11.52 8.86
C ARG A 50 -3.77 -11.29 10.34
N ARG A 51 -2.74 -11.11 11.15
CA ARG A 51 -2.89 -10.85 12.59
C ARG A 51 -3.40 -9.42 12.83
N ILE A 52 -2.96 -8.47 12.02
CA ILE A 52 -3.48 -7.10 12.02
C ILE A 52 -4.95 -7.11 11.60
N ALA A 53 -5.31 -7.77 10.49
CA ALA A 53 -6.71 -7.89 10.03
C ALA A 53 -7.65 -8.36 11.14
N LYS A 54 -7.21 -9.35 11.93
CA LYS A 54 -8.00 -9.90 13.04
C LYS A 54 -8.06 -9.03 14.29
N ARG A 55 -7.14 -8.08 14.48
CA ARG A 55 -6.97 -7.31 15.74
C ARG A 55 -7.18 -5.82 15.59
N ALA A 56 -7.13 -5.30 14.38
CA ALA A 56 -7.39 -3.90 14.11
C ALA A 56 -8.82 -3.58 14.52
N LYS A 57 -8.95 -2.63 15.45
CA LYS A 57 -10.26 -2.10 15.88
C LYS A 57 -10.78 -1.05 14.91
N ASP A 58 -9.87 -0.37 14.23
CA ASP A 58 -10.14 0.73 13.31
C ASP A 58 -9.74 0.29 11.90
N HIS A 59 -10.73 0.18 11.01
CA HIS A 59 -10.55 -0.24 9.62
C HIS A 59 -10.41 0.95 8.66
N THR A 60 -10.49 2.19 9.18
CA THR A 60 -10.25 3.42 8.41
C THR A 60 -8.77 3.75 8.28
N ARG A 61 -7.91 3.04 9.02
CA ARG A 61 -6.47 3.23 9.02
C ARG A 61 -5.77 2.20 8.14
N TYR A 62 -4.74 2.66 7.44
CA TYR A 62 -3.98 1.81 6.54
C TYR A 62 -2.65 1.36 7.15
N PHE A 63 -2.08 0.32 6.57
CA PHE A 63 -0.77 -0.22 6.89
C PHE A 63 0.03 -0.40 5.60
N THR A 64 1.33 -0.31 5.73
CA THR A 64 2.30 -0.50 4.64
C THR A 64 3.12 -1.77 4.91
N LEU A 65 3.91 -2.21 3.93
CA LEU A 65 4.78 -3.38 4.09
C LEU A 65 5.75 -3.23 5.29
N LYS A 66 6.18 -2.00 5.60
CA LYS A 66 7.09 -1.71 6.73
C LYS A 66 6.45 -2.08 8.07
N ASP A 67 5.15 -1.88 8.22
CA ASP A 67 4.41 -2.20 9.45
C ASP A 67 4.35 -3.71 9.72
N PHE A 68 4.57 -4.54 8.69
CA PHE A 68 4.52 -5.99 8.81
C PHE A 68 5.86 -6.63 9.22
N GLN A 69 6.93 -5.83 9.39
CA GLN A 69 8.27 -6.33 9.77
C GLN A 69 8.43 -6.52 11.28
N VAL A 70 7.35 -6.39 12.06
CA VAL A 70 7.36 -6.54 13.52
C VAL A 70 7.28 -8.00 13.97
N LYS A 71 7.93 -8.31 15.11
CA LYS A 71 7.90 -9.68 15.69
C LYS A 71 6.55 -10.04 16.33
N ARG A 72 5.83 -9.05 16.88
CA ARG A 72 4.54 -9.24 17.57
C ARG A 72 3.59 -8.07 17.28
N VAL A 73 2.29 -8.37 17.23
CA VAL A 73 1.21 -7.38 17.05
C VAL A 73 0.26 -7.52 18.24
N GLN A 74 0.27 -6.54 19.14
CA GLN A 74 -0.65 -6.50 20.29
C GLN A 74 -1.78 -5.49 20.07
N ASN A 75 -1.46 -4.26 19.67
CA ASN A 75 -2.45 -3.22 19.40
C ASN A 75 -2.06 -2.47 18.10
N PRO A 76 -2.41 -3.00 16.92
CA PRO A 76 -2.00 -2.41 15.66
C PRO A 76 -2.68 -1.04 15.48
N LYS A 77 -1.86 0.01 15.41
CA LYS A 77 -2.29 1.37 15.09
C LYS A 77 -1.85 1.65 13.66
N GLY A 78 -2.80 1.66 12.73
CA GLY A 78 -2.50 2.03 11.34
C GLY A 78 -2.24 3.53 11.21
N HIS A 79 -1.80 3.92 10.03
CA HIS A 79 -1.57 5.32 9.63
C HIS A 79 -2.91 6.00 9.34
N ASN A 80 -2.98 7.31 9.58
CA ASN A 80 -4.19 8.10 9.35
C ASN A 80 -4.24 8.50 7.85
N PRO A 81 -5.29 8.13 7.10
CA PRO A 81 -5.45 8.54 5.70
C PRO A 81 -5.58 10.05 5.51
N ASP A 82 -6.15 10.77 6.48
CA ASP A 82 -6.40 12.22 6.38
C ASP A 82 -5.16 13.06 6.67
N ARG A 83 -4.07 12.42 7.12
CA ARG A 83 -2.79 13.10 7.22
C ARG A 83 -2.25 13.19 5.81
N VAL A 84 -2.77 14.16 5.04
CA VAL A 84 -2.39 14.52 3.68
C VAL A 84 -0.93 14.21 3.50
N VAL A 85 -0.65 13.06 2.85
CA VAL A 85 0.69 12.78 2.37
C VAL A 85 0.85 13.88 1.33
N HIS A 86 1.66 14.90 1.64
CA HIS A 86 2.17 15.77 0.61
C HIS A 86 2.82 14.85 -0.41
N GLU A 87 2.07 14.52 -1.45
CA GLU A 87 2.56 13.90 -2.65
C GLU A 87 3.74 14.77 -3.07
N PRO A 88 4.98 14.26 -3.16
CA PRO A 88 6.02 15.00 -3.84
C PRO A 88 5.59 15.05 -5.30
N SER A 89 4.83 16.09 -5.63
CA SER A 89 4.39 16.42 -6.98
C SER A 89 5.61 16.41 -7.91
N LYS A 90 5.82 15.29 -8.59
CA LYS A 90 6.72 15.22 -9.73
C LYS A 90 5.97 15.79 -10.94
N THR A 91 5.81 17.11 -10.97
CA THR A 91 5.67 17.89 -12.22
C THR A 91 6.04 19.34 -11.94
N SER A 92 7.34 19.63 -11.80
CA SER A 92 8.04 20.51 -12.74
C SER A 92 7.24 20.81 -14.03
N VAL A 93 6.62 22.00 -14.14
CA VAL A 93 6.98 22.99 -15.18
C VAL A 93 6.62 24.39 -14.66
N TYR A 94 7.63 25.25 -14.58
CA TYR A 94 7.49 26.69 -14.42
C TYR A 94 6.90 27.28 -15.72
N THR A 95 5.76 27.97 -15.66
CA THR A 95 5.39 28.93 -16.71
C THR A 95 5.18 30.30 -16.06
N PRO A 96 6.05 31.30 -16.32
CA PRO A 96 5.73 32.67 -15.97
C PRO A 96 4.61 33.13 -16.91
N VAL A 97 3.45 33.45 -16.32
CA VAL A 97 2.36 34.11 -17.04
C VAL A 97 2.87 35.49 -17.46
N LYS A 98 3.19 35.63 -18.75
CA LYS A 98 3.42 36.94 -19.38
C LYS A 98 2.10 37.72 -19.29
N LYS A 99 2.01 38.66 -18.35
CA LYS A 99 0.97 39.71 -18.41
C LYS A 99 1.36 40.68 -19.53
N THR A 100 0.77 40.47 -20.70
CA THR A 100 0.77 41.41 -21.82
C THR A 100 -0.49 42.27 -21.80
N LYS A 101 -0.27 43.57 -22.04
CA LYS A 101 -1.19 44.63 -22.49
C LYS A 101 -2.22 45.08 -21.45
N GLY A 102 -2.59 46.34 -21.31
CA GLY A 102 -2.61 47.56 -22.14
C GLY A 102 -3.63 48.45 -21.40
N LYS A 103 -3.63 49.77 -21.45
CA LYS A 103 -3.48 50.72 -22.54
C LYS A 103 -3.38 52.09 -21.86
#